data_AF-A0A7L1TRP7-F1
#
_entry.id   AF-A0A7L1TRP7-F1
#
_cell.length_a   1.000
_cell.length_b   1.000
_cell.length_c   1.000
_cell.angle_alpha   90.00
_cell.angle_beta   90.00
_cell.angle_gamma   90.00
#
_symmetry.space_group_name_H-M   'P 1'
#
loop_
_entity.id
_entity.type
_entity.pdbx_description
1 polymer ?
#
loop_
_entity_poly.entity_id
_entity_poly.type
_entity_poly.pdbx_seq_one_letter_code
_entity_poly.pdbx_strand_id
1 'polypeptide(L)'
;DQVLRVTARNGEQIALLGVLGEQEELQVDFWRHPDSPRHPVDLRVPFPSLQGVKKFLDSHNFSYSIMIENVQELLDEEKESMRKSRRVKRSSRMFDFASYHTIDEV
;
A
#
# COMPACT_ATOMS: atom_id res chain seq x y z
N ASP A 1 6.46 6.27 -0.39
CA ASP A 1 6.14 4.98 0.25
C ASP A 1 6.21 3.88 -0.78
N GLN A 2 6.52 2.67 -0.33
CA GLN A 2 6.65 1.49 -1.18
C GLN A 2 5.73 0.38 -0.63
N VAL A 3 5.09 -0.42 -1.50
CA VAL A 3 4.32 -1.59 -1.08
C VAL A 3 5.11 -2.86 -1.35
N LEU A 4 5.36 -3.61 -0.28
CA LEU A 4 6.05 -4.89 -0.30
C LEU A 4 5.04 -6.02 -0.10
N ARG A 5 5.09 -7.02 -0.98
CA ARG A 5 4.38 -8.28 -0.78
C ARG A 5 5.32 -9.29 -0.16
N VAL A 6 4.98 -9.78 1.01
CA VAL A 6 5.76 -10.73 1.80
C VAL A 6 4.99 -12.02 1.94
N THR A 7 5.66 -13.16 1.84
CA THR A 7 5.03 -14.48 2.10
C THR A 7 5.64 -15.12 3.33
N ALA A 8 4.86 -15.19 4.41
CA ALA A 8 5.25 -15.91 5.62
C ALA A 8 5.14 -17.43 5.38
N ARG A 9 6.15 -18.20 5.77
CA ARG A 9 6.20 -19.67 5.56
C ARG A 9 5.63 -20.47 6.72
N ASN A 10 5.69 -19.92 7.93
CA ASN A 10 5.27 -20.55 9.18
C ASN A 10 4.57 -19.55 10.11
N GLY A 11 4.01 -20.05 11.22
CA GLY A 11 3.34 -19.21 12.23
C GLY A 11 4.29 -18.26 12.96
N GLU A 12 5.57 -18.62 13.13
CA GLU A 12 6.57 -17.75 13.75
C GLU A 12 6.83 -16.49 12.90
N GLN A 13 6.92 -16.64 11.59
CA GLN A 13 7.03 -15.53 10.65
C GLN A 13 5.80 -14.63 10.66
N ILE A 14 4.61 -15.18 10.90
CA ILE A 14 3.40 -14.36 11.09
C ILE A 14 3.49 -13.54 12.38
N ALA A 15 3.95 -14.14 13.47
CA ALA A 15 4.14 -13.43 14.73
C ALA A 15 5.19 -12.31 14.60
N LEU A 16 6.30 -12.55 13.87
CA LEU A 16 7.31 -11.53 13.57
C LEU A 16 6.75 -10.35 12.76
N LEU A 17 5.87 -10.61 11.80
CA LEU A 17 5.17 -9.55 11.06
C LEU A 17 4.23 -8.76 11.99
N GLY A 18 3.58 -9.43 12.94
CA GLY A 18 2.80 -8.77 13.99
C GLY A 18 3.65 -7.77 14.79
N VAL A 19 4.80 -8.21 15.31
CA VAL A 19 5.74 -7.36 16.07
C VAL A 19 6.24 -6.18 15.24
N LEU A 20 6.55 -6.40 13.96
CA LEU A 20 6.95 -5.34 13.03
C LEU A 20 5.85 -4.26 12.90
N GLY A 21 4.58 -4.68 12.89
CA GLY A 21 3.43 -3.79 12.82
C GLY A 21 3.16 -3.00 14.10
N GLU A 22 3.54 -3.54 15.25
CA GLU A 22 3.40 -2.85 16.55
C GLU A 22 4.46 -1.77 16.77
N GLN A 23 5.55 -1.76 15.98
CA GLN A 23 6.54 -0.68 16.03
C GLN A 23 6.00 0.61 15.41
N GLU A 24 5.44 1.48 16.24
CA GLU A 24 4.97 2.82 15.85
C GLU A 24 6.05 3.66 15.16
N GLU A 25 7.33 3.47 15.51
CA GLU A 25 8.47 4.17 14.90
C GLU A 25 8.62 3.88 13.41
N LEU A 26 8.22 2.69 12.96
CA LEU A 26 8.34 2.27 11.56
C LEU A 26 7.14 2.72 10.73
N GLN A 27 6.00 3.02 11.36
CA GLN A 27 4.76 3.47 10.70
C GLN A 27 4.37 2.58 9.50
N VAL A 28 4.47 1.25 9.67
CA VAL A 28 4.14 0.28 8.62
C VAL A 28 2.63 0.05 8.62
N ASP A 29 2.00 0.18 7.45
CA ASP A 29 0.58 -0.12 7.29
C ASP A 29 0.38 -1.47 6.60
N PHE A 30 -0.51 -2.31 7.14
CA PHE A 30 -0.91 -3.56 6.49
C PHE A 30 -2.08 -3.30 5.54
N TRP A 31 -1.83 -3.41 4.25
CA TRP A 31 -2.89 -3.40 3.23
C TRP A 31 -3.57 -4.74 3.11
N ARG A 32 -2.83 -5.82 3.40
CA ARG A 32 -3.37 -7.17 3.53
C ARG A 32 -2.74 -7.82 4.74
N HIS A 33 -3.57 -8.18 5.71
CA HIS A 33 -3.12 -8.74 6.98
C HIS A 33 -2.59 -10.17 6.84
N PRO A 34 -1.65 -10.57 7.72
CA PRO A 34 -1.17 -11.94 7.77
C PRO A 34 -2.20 -12.86 8.44
N ASP A 35 -3.12 -13.42 7.65
CA ASP A 35 -4.18 -14.30 8.17
C ASP A 35 -3.68 -15.74 8.44
N SER A 36 -2.82 -16.27 7.57
CA SER A 36 -2.33 -17.65 7.71
C SER A 36 -1.03 -17.90 6.93
N PRO A 37 -0.27 -18.98 7.27
CA PRO A 37 0.99 -19.26 6.59
C PRO A 37 0.77 -19.48 5.10
N ARG A 38 1.78 -19.14 4.30
CA ARG A 38 1.78 -19.16 2.82
C ARG A 38 0.80 -18.20 2.15
N HIS A 39 0.08 -17.37 2.90
CA HIS A 39 -0.70 -16.29 2.32
C HIS A 39 0.17 -15.04 2.14
N PRO A 40 0.02 -14.33 1.01
CA PRO A 40 0.74 -13.09 0.79
C PRO A 40 0.19 -12.00 1.69
N VAL A 41 1.10 -11.20 2.23
CA VAL A 41 0.88 -10.07 3.13
C VAL A 41 1.38 -8.83 2.40
N ASP A 42 0.55 -7.80 2.31
CA ASP A 42 0.90 -6.57 1.59
C ASP A 42 1.14 -5.46 2.61
N LEU A 43 2.36 -4.93 2.64
CA LEU A 43 2.86 -3.97 3.60
C LEU A 43 3.18 -2.65 2.88
N ARG A 44 2.53 -1.56 3.26
CA ARG A 44 2.95 -0.22 2.86
C ARG A 44 3.99 0.28 3.87
N VAL A 45 5.17 0.58 3.36
CA VAL A 45 6.30 1.04 4.15
C VAL A 45 6.69 2.46 3.74
N PRO A 46 6.75 3.41 4.69
CA PRO A 46 7.28 4.75 4.43
C PRO A 46 8.75 4.71 3.99
N PHE A 47 9.15 5.64 3.12
CA PHE A 47 10.55 5.72 2.65
C PHE A 47 11.60 5.80 3.79
N PRO A 48 11.38 6.56 4.89
CA PRO A 48 12.33 6.61 6.00
C PRO A 48 12.56 5.25 6.66
N SER A 49 11.50 4.46 6.79
CA SER A 49 11.51 3.14 7.47
C SER A 49 11.88 2.00 6.52
N LEU A 50 11.87 2.23 5.21
CA LEU A 50 12.04 1.21 4.18
C LEU A 50 13.32 0.40 4.32
N GLN A 51 14.44 1.06 4.63
CA GLN A 51 15.72 0.38 4.80
C GLN A 51 15.72 -0.52 6.05
N GLY A 52 15.10 -0.07 7.14
CA GLY A 52 14.95 -0.86 8.36
C GLY A 52 14.08 -2.09 8.14
N VAL A 53 12.93 -1.90 7.49
CA VAL A 53 12.01 -3.00 7.17
C VAL A 53 12.64 -4.01 6.22
N LYS A 54 13.33 -3.58 5.15
CA LYS A 54 14.01 -4.51 4.24
C LYS A 54 15.08 -5.33 4.98
N LYS A 55 15.89 -4.69 5.82
CA LYS A 55 16.89 -5.39 6.65
C LYS A 55 16.25 -6.40 7.60
N PHE A 56 15.11 -6.06 8.22
CA PHE A 56 14.36 -6.97 9.09
C PHE A 56 13.84 -8.18 8.31
N LEU A 57 13.27 -7.94 7.12
CA LEU A 57 12.79 -9.02 6.25
C LEU A 57 13.94 -9.93 5.80
N ASP A 58 15.08 -9.35 5.43
CA ASP A 58 16.29 -10.09 5.04
C ASP A 58 16.86 -10.90 6.23
N SER A 59 16.95 -10.32 7.43
CA SER A 59 17.50 -11.01 8.62
C SER A 59 16.65 -12.18 9.08
N HIS A 60 15.36 -12.15 8.82
CA HIS A 60 14.41 -13.22 9.15
C HIS A 60 14.10 -14.14 7.94
N ASN A 61 14.87 -14.03 6.85
CA ASN A 61 14.74 -14.83 5.63
C ASN A 61 13.33 -14.82 5.02
N PHE A 62 12.67 -13.66 5.05
CA PHE A 62 11.41 -13.47 4.36
C PHE A 62 11.61 -13.37 2.86
N SER A 63 10.75 -14.05 2.10
CA SER A 63 10.65 -13.82 0.67
C SER A 63 9.69 -12.67 0.43
N TYR A 64 10.18 -11.58 -0.15
CA TYR A 64 9.36 -10.42 -0.50
C TYR A 64 9.57 -9.98 -1.95
N SER A 65 8.55 -9.35 -2.51
CA SER A 65 8.60 -8.67 -3.80
C SER A 65 8.03 -7.26 -3.68
N ILE A 66 8.47 -6.39 -4.59
CA ILE A 66 7.98 -5.01 -4.65
C ILE A 66 6.73 -5.01 -5.53
N MET A 67 5.58 -4.65 -4.96
CA MET A 67 4.34 -4.51 -5.73
C MET A 67 4.18 -3.12 -6.30
N ILE A 68 4.44 -2.12 -5.48
CA ILE A 68 4.34 -0.71 -5.86
C ILE A 68 5.64 -0.06 -5.42
N GLU A 69 6.42 0.44 -6.38
CA GLU A 69 7.69 1.11 -6.12
C GLU A 69 7.46 2.49 -5.46
N ASN A 70 6.50 3.25 -5.98
CA ASN A 70 6.18 4.56 -5.47
C ASN A 70 4.66 4.80 -5.41
N VAL A 71 4.10 4.76 -4.20
CA VAL A 71 2.67 5.03 -3.99
C VAL A 71 2.31 6.49 -4.34
N GLN A 72 3.24 7.44 -4.17
CA GLN A 72 2.97 8.85 -4.46
C GLN A 72 2.76 9.10 -5.95
N GLU A 73 3.51 8.40 -6.80
CA GLU A 73 3.37 8.52 -8.26
C GLU A 73 1.96 8.11 -8.72
N LEU A 74 1.46 6.96 -8.24
CA LEU A 74 0.10 6.51 -8.54
C LEU A 74 -0.97 7.49 -8.04
N LEU A 75 -0.78 8.08 -6.85
CA LEU A 75 -1.70 9.08 -6.31
C LEU A 75 -1.70 10.38 -7.12
N ASP A 76 -0.55 10.78 -7.64
CA ASP A 76 -0.43 11.98 -8.47
C ASP A 76 -1.08 11.76 -9.84
N GLU A 77 -0.89 10.59 -10.45
CA GLU A 77 -1.60 10.19 -11.67
C GLU A 77 -3.13 10.17 -11.47
N GLU A 78 -3.60 9.61 -10.36
CA GLU A 78 -5.02 9.55 -10.04
C GLU A 78 -5.62 10.96 -9.87
N LYS A 79 -4.96 11.84 -9.11
CA LYS A 79 -5.38 13.24 -8.92
C LYS A 79 -5.42 14.02 -10.23
N GLU A 80 -4.43 13.82 -11.11
CA GLU A 80 -4.42 14.45 -12.43
C GLU A 80 -5.57 13.93 -13.31
N SER A 81 -5.91 12.65 -13.22
CA SER A 81 -7.09 12.08 -13.89
C SER A 81 -8.39 12.73 -13.39
N MET A 82 -8.57 12.86 -12.06
CA MET A 82 -9.75 13.47 -11.45
C MET A 82 -9.88 14.95 -11.86
N ARG A 83 -8.77 15.68 -11.94
CA ARG A 83 -8.73 17.08 -12.41
C ARG A 83 -9.20 17.20 -13.86
N LYS A 84 -8.77 16.29 -14.73
CA LYS A 84 -9.21 16.24 -16.14
C LYS A 84 -10.70 15.92 -16.23
N SER A 85 -11.16 14.88 -15.54
CA SER A 85 -12.58 14.47 -15.53
C SER A 85 -13.49 15.56 -14.97
N ARG A 86 -13.11 16.26 -13.89
CA ARG A 86 -13.88 17.38 -13.34
C ARG A 86 -13.98 18.56 -14.30
N ARG A 87 -12.91 18.87 -15.06
CA ARG A 87 -12.97 19.89 -16.13
C ARG A 87 -13.94 19.50 -17.24
N VAL A 88 -13.98 18.22 -17.62
CA VAL A 88 -14.92 17.69 -18.63
C VAL A 88 -16.37 17.68 -18.10
N LYS A 89 -16.60 17.30 -16.84
CA LYS A 89 -17.93 17.33 -16.19
C LYS A 89 -18.56 18.72 -16.18
N ARG A 90 -17.78 19.80 -16.01
CA ARG A 90 -18.31 21.17 -16.14
C ARG A 90 -18.94 21.47 -17.51
N SER A 91 -18.61 20.69 -18.54
CA SER A 91 -19.16 20.82 -19.89
C SER A 91 -20.27 19.81 -20.25
N SER A 92 -20.48 18.75 -19.44
CA SER A 92 -21.47 17.69 -19.70
C SER A 92 -22.41 17.50 -18.50
N ARG A 93 -23.73 17.45 -18.73
CA ARG A 93 -24.74 17.31 -17.66
C ARG A 93 -24.87 15.90 -17.07
N MET A 94 -24.11 14.91 -17.56
CA MET A 94 -24.25 13.51 -17.14
C MET A 94 -23.17 13.14 -16.11
N PHE A 95 -23.55 12.37 -15.07
CA PHE A 95 -22.62 11.89 -14.06
C PHE A 95 -21.71 10.80 -14.65
N ASP A 96 -20.40 10.96 -14.47
CA ASP A 96 -19.40 10.02 -14.96
C ASP A 96 -19.07 8.97 -13.90
N PHE A 97 -19.57 7.75 -14.06
CA PHE A 97 -19.29 6.65 -13.15
C PHE A 97 -17.90 6.01 -13.35
N ALA A 98 -17.17 6.39 -14.41
CA ALA A 98 -15.83 5.87 -14.68
C ALA A 98 -14.71 6.67 -13.99
N SER A 99 -15.06 7.76 -13.30
CA SER A 99 -14.11 8.62 -12.59
C SER A 99 -14.39 8.65 -11.08
N TYR A 100 -13.35 8.85 -10.28
CA TYR A 100 -13.52 9.14 -8.85
C TYR A 100 -14.06 10.56 -8.64
N HIS A 101 -14.89 10.73 -7.61
CA HIS A 101 -15.53 11.99 -7.21
C HIS A 101 -15.23 12.30 -5.75
N THR A 102 -15.25 13.58 -5.38
CA THR A 102 -15.18 13.97 -3.95
C THR A 102 -16.49 13.69 -3.24
N ILE A 103 -16.47 13.67 -1.90
CA ILE A 103 -17.68 13.41 -1.09
C ILE A 103 -18.81 14.42 -1.36
N ASP A 104 -18.51 15.69 -1.61
CA ASP A 104 -19.51 16.69 -1.99
C ASP A 104 -20.13 16.48 -3.38
N GLU A 105 -19.51 15.65 -4.23
CA GLU A 105 -19.96 15.38 -5.61
C GLU A 105 -20.84 14.12 -5.73
N VAL A 106 -20.96 13.31 -4.67
CA VAL A 106 -21.76 12.07 -4.58
C VAL A 106 -22.97 12.24 -3.66
#